data_AF-A0A120GCV5-F1
#
_entry.id   AF-A0A120GCV5-F1
#
_cell.length_a   1.000
_cell.length_b   1.000
_cell.length_c   1.000
_cell.angle_alpha   90.00
_cell.angle_beta   90.00
_cell.angle_gamma   90.00
#
_symmetry.space_group_name_H-M   'P 1'
#
loop_
_entity.id
_entity.type
_entity.pdbx_description
1 polymer ?
#
loop_
_entity_poly.entity_id
_entity_poly.type
_entity_poly.pdbx_seq_one_letter_code
_entity_poly.pdbx_strand_id
1 'polypeptide(L)'
;MKVVYVGRDESARRKWVSRNDDILLLLYDRWDDYGFKTRFPTFCRVDGEELELGAIRILFQDNSSSHQHLSQLRKDNWDGVFPIDRENYISVPEDVTFYEQLQGATSDEETLAIAEHLRDASLFVFEREDQEAIKLTDTDGFRNSLQRERGSQKSFADVWKVLSGSALGVSDLTFDFRDVLGDLSTLTLNFDSQSILPHDINVLIGPNGVGKSWLLKQLVRAWLLPPKQADELDGAGFKEKPNLSQLVTVSYSPFERFPVDADDEPALDQRLQDKDVYRFFGFRGRPAPEKGKKPRKTRHSLAVPRINAATSLMSCLTDDLRFSGMKQWANKLDTLHRVLGKAMTFDAAALLLKPEAPIADIIIEDPLDDLQVIELDRNYDNPGMYLPISNHDGVLNIDLLKSHVDYEAGVTFFDGDEPVSLSSGQRLFLYIVINVIGVIRRNSLVIVDEPELFLHPTLEIDFVTMLKKVLRTYGSKAVLATHSPVTVREVPSSCVHVLGISDDELAITSPPFETFGGDVQRIASYVFGDRAVSKPHESWLRELLEEHGSAEEVIALLDEEINEEIIIQLHAMDNGKWF
;
A
#
# COMPACT_ATOMS: atom_id res chain seq x y z
N MET A 1 6.92 4.60 -32.64
CA MET A 1 6.50 3.21 -32.36
C MET A 1 5.20 2.88 -33.06
N LYS A 2 5.03 1.67 -33.61
CA LYS A 2 3.76 1.22 -34.21
C LYS A 2 2.92 0.43 -33.22
N VAL A 3 1.61 0.67 -33.18
CA VAL A 3 0.65 -0.11 -32.39
C VAL A 3 -0.09 -1.07 -33.32
N VAL A 4 0.01 -2.37 -33.09
CA VAL A 4 -0.40 -3.41 -34.06
C VAL A 4 -1.23 -4.51 -33.41
N TYR A 5 -2.31 -4.92 -34.07
CA TYR A 5 -3.13 -6.08 -33.72
C TYR A 5 -2.99 -7.21 -34.75
N VAL A 6 -2.39 -8.32 -34.32
CA VAL A 6 -2.12 -9.48 -35.20
C VAL A 6 -3.21 -10.55 -35.17
N GLY A 7 -4.22 -10.42 -34.31
CA GLY A 7 -5.28 -11.43 -34.16
C GLY A 7 -4.79 -12.73 -33.52
N ARG A 8 -5.44 -13.86 -33.87
CA ARG A 8 -5.07 -15.20 -33.39
C ARG A 8 -3.94 -15.88 -34.20
N ASP A 9 -3.36 -15.18 -35.17
CA ASP A 9 -2.35 -15.75 -36.05
C ASP A 9 -0.97 -15.76 -35.37
N GLU A 10 -0.58 -16.93 -34.85
CA GLU A 10 0.73 -17.13 -34.22
C GLU A 10 1.90 -16.93 -35.19
N SER A 11 1.72 -17.20 -36.49
CA SER A 11 2.76 -16.98 -37.50
C SER A 11 2.99 -15.50 -37.74
N ALA A 12 1.91 -14.72 -37.85
CA ALA A 12 1.99 -13.26 -37.95
C ALA A 12 2.60 -12.66 -36.68
N ARG A 13 2.22 -13.15 -35.49
CA ARG A 13 2.83 -12.72 -34.22
C ARG A 13 4.33 -12.96 -34.22
N ARG A 14 4.80 -14.17 -34.54
CA ARG A 14 6.24 -14.48 -34.58
C ARG A 14 7.01 -13.60 -35.57
N LYS A 15 6.41 -13.29 -36.73
CA LYS A 15 7.02 -12.38 -37.71
C LYS A 15 7.21 -10.96 -37.19
N TRP A 16 6.24 -10.44 -36.43
CA TRP A 16 6.36 -9.11 -35.83
C TRP A 16 7.34 -9.12 -34.66
N VAL A 17 7.28 -10.14 -33.80
CA VAL A 17 8.22 -10.31 -32.68
C VAL A 17 9.66 -10.54 -33.17
N SER A 18 9.88 -11.07 -34.39
CA SER A 18 11.22 -11.22 -34.96
C SER A 18 11.77 -9.95 -35.63
N ARG A 19 10.98 -8.86 -35.73
CA ARG A 19 11.47 -7.58 -36.28
C ARG A 19 12.17 -6.78 -35.19
N ASN A 20 13.19 -6.04 -35.57
CA ASN A 20 13.93 -5.13 -34.68
C ASN A 20 13.31 -3.72 -34.61
N ASP A 21 12.03 -3.59 -34.96
CA ASP A 21 11.32 -2.31 -34.95
C ASP A 21 10.68 -2.06 -33.58
N ASP A 22 10.56 -0.80 -33.18
CA ASP A 22 9.78 -0.41 -32.00
C ASP A 22 8.29 -0.68 -32.23
N ILE A 23 7.72 -1.53 -31.37
CA ILE A 23 6.37 -2.03 -31.57
C ILE A 23 5.64 -2.27 -30.25
N LEU A 24 4.35 -1.92 -30.26
CA LEU A 24 3.37 -2.32 -29.26
C LEU A 24 2.37 -3.27 -29.92
N LEU A 25 2.49 -4.56 -29.62
CA LEU A 25 1.59 -5.61 -30.10
C LEU A 25 0.44 -5.83 -29.11
N LEU A 26 -0.79 -5.68 -29.58
CA LEU A 26 -2.01 -6.06 -28.87
C LEU A 26 -2.32 -7.53 -29.15
N LEU A 27 -2.33 -8.35 -28.11
CA LEU A 27 -2.50 -9.79 -28.18
C LEU A 27 -3.96 -10.20 -27.98
N TYR A 28 -4.31 -11.37 -28.50
CA TYR A 28 -5.62 -11.96 -28.32
C TYR A 28 -5.75 -12.66 -26.97
N ASP A 29 -6.84 -12.42 -26.25
CA ASP A 29 -7.22 -13.13 -25.02
C ASP A 29 -8.66 -13.68 -25.12
N ARG A 30 -9.01 -14.63 -24.25
CA ARG A 30 -10.36 -15.20 -24.13
C ARG A 30 -11.16 -14.60 -22.97
N TRP A 31 -10.64 -13.57 -22.32
CA TRP A 31 -11.27 -12.92 -21.18
C TRP A 31 -12.64 -12.32 -21.53
N ASP A 32 -13.61 -12.51 -20.63
CA ASP A 32 -15.01 -12.12 -20.81
C ASP A 32 -15.52 -11.43 -19.53
N ASP A 33 -15.80 -10.13 -19.65
CA ASP A 33 -16.32 -9.25 -18.62
C ASP A 33 -17.83 -9.07 -18.83
N TYR A 34 -18.66 -9.97 -18.29
CA TYR A 34 -20.12 -9.89 -18.38
C TYR A 34 -20.66 -9.79 -19.81
N GLY A 35 -20.07 -10.54 -20.74
CA GLY A 35 -20.41 -10.51 -22.17
C GLY A 35 -19.53 -9.58 -22.99
N PHE A 36 -18.64 -8.80 -22.36
CA PHE A 36 -17.70 -7.90 -23.03
C PHE A 36 -16.30 -8.51 -23.13
N LYS A 37 -15.75 -8.58 -24.34
CA LYS A 37 -14.41 -9.14 -24.65
C LYS A 37 -13.52 -8.04 -25.21
N THR A 38 -13.01 -7.20 -24.31
CA THR A 38 -12.30 -5.95 -24.62
C THR A 38 -10.83 -5.97 -24.23
N ARG A 39 -10.34 -7.00 -23.53
CA ARG A 39 -8.99 -7.06 -22.95
C ARG A 39 -7.93 -7.51 -23.96
N PHE A 40 -6.81 -6.79 -24.03
CA PHE A 40 -5.66 -7.07 -24.88
C PHE A 40 -4.38 -7.08 -24.05
N PRO A 41 -3.82 -8.27 -23.72
CA PRO A 41 -2.45 -8.35 -23.23
C PRO A 41 -1.50 -7.72 -24.24
N THR A 42 -0.39 -7.15 -23.78
CA THR A 42 0.54 -6.43 -24.64
C THR A 42 1.89 -7.12 -24.71
N PHE A 43 2.54 -6.95 -25.84
CA PHE A 43 3.98 -7.18 -26.01
C PHE A 43 4.57 -5.88 -26.54
N CYS A 44 5.55 -5.31 -25.84
CA CYS A 44 6.17 -4.06 -26.25
C CYS A 44 7.67 -4.26 -26.43
N ARG A 45 8.24 -3.62 -27.45
CA ARG A 45 9.69 -3.53 -27.65
C ARG A 45 10.05 -2.11 -28.05
N VAL A 46 11.09 -1.58 -27.42
CA VAL A 46 11.64 -0.24 -27.67
C VAL A 46 13.15 -0.34 -27.71
N ASP A 47 13.79 0.21 -28.73
CA ASP A 47 15.25 0.20 -28.91
C ASP A 47 15.89 -1.20 -28.84
N GLY A 48 15.14 -2.24 -29.21
CA GLY A 48 15.57 -3.64 -29.17
C GLY A 48 15.34 -4.35 -27.83
N GLU A 49 14.92 -3.63 -26.78
CA GLU A 49 14.62 -4.19 -25.45
C GLU A 49 13.12 -4.47 -25.29
N GLU A 50 12.79 -5.61 -24.71
CA GLU A 50 11.39 -5.96 -24.42
C GLU A 50 10.92 -5.23 -23.17
N LEU A 51 9.84 -4.45 -23.32
CA LEU A 51 9.22 -3.70 -22.25
C LEU A 51 7.96 -4.45 -21.78
N GLU A 52 7.92 -4.84 -20.52
CA GLU A 52 6.76 -5.52 -19.96
C GLU A 52 5.68 -4.50 -19.60
N LEU A 53 4.69 -4.34 -20.48
CA LEU A 53 3.51 -3.51 -20.26
C LEU A 53 2.31 -4.33 -19.75
N GLY A 54 1.48 -3.70 -18.91
CA GLY A 54 0.18 -4.25 -18.50
C GLY A 54 -0.82 -4.35 -19.66
N ALA A 55 -1.88 -5.14 -19.52
CA ALA A 55 -2.88 -5.24 -20.58
C ALA A 55 -3.67 -3.92 -20.73
N ILE A 56 -4.25 -3.72 -21.91
CA ILE A 56 -5.15 -2.60 -22.21
C ILE A 56 -6.53 -3.11 -22.60
N ARG A 57 -7.58 -2.41 -22.18
CA ARG A 57 -8.95 -2.69 -22.62
C ARG A 57 -9.38 -1.69 -23.67
N ILE A 58 -9.95 -2.15 -24.77
CA ILE A 58 -10.42 -1.29 -25.87
C ILE A 58 -11.90 -1.60 -26.10
N LEU A 59 -12.76 -0.59 -26.05
CA LEU A 59 -14.19 -0.68 -26.33
C LEU A 59 -14.51 0.03 -27.64
N PHE A 60 -15.12 -0.69 -28.57
CA PHE A 60 -15.66 -0.14 -29.81
C PHE A 60 -17.15 0.17 -29.63
N GLN A 61 -17.60 1.26 -30.24
CA GLN A 61 -19.02 1.63 -30.26
C GLN A 61 -19.86 0.46 -30.79
N ASP A 62 -20.99 0.19 -30.10
CA ASP A 62 -21.98 -0.84 -30.45
C ASP A 62 -21.42 -2.28 -30.57
N ASN A 63 -20.24 -2.54 -30.00
CA ASN A 63 -19.56 -3.84 -30.10
C ASN A 63 -19.18 -4.39 -28.72
N SER A 64 -19.74 -5.54 -28.35
CA SER A 64 -19.38 -6.22 -27.10
C SER A 64 -18.10 -7.05 -27.21
N SER A 65 -17.63 -7.39 -28.42
CA SER A 65 -16.38 -8.15 -28.61
C SER A 65 -15.41 -7.42 -29.53
N SER A 66 -14.47 -6.71 -28.93
CA SER A 66 -13.43 -5.95 -29.64
C SER A 66 -12.54 -6.85 -30.49
N HIS A 67 -12.19 -8.05 -30.01
CA HIS A 67 -11.45 -9.02 -30.82
C HIS A 67 -12.21 -9.46 -32.08
N GLN A 68 -13.53 -9.67 -32.00
CA GLN A 68 -14.33 -10.06 -33.16
C GLN A 68 -14.43 -8.92 -34.16
N HIS A 69 -14.66 -7.70 -33.67
CA HIS A 69 -14.71 -6.48 -34.48
C HIS A 69 -13.40 -6.25 -35.24
N LEU A 70 -12.26 -6.24 -34.54
CA LEU A 70 -10.94 -6.09 -35.16
C LEU A 70 -10.62 -7.22 -36.15
N SER A 71 -11.04 -8.46 -35.86
CA SER A 71 -10.88 -9.58 -36.79
C SER A 71 -11.71 -9.40 -38.06
N GLN A 72 -12.89 -8.77 -37.97
CA GLN A 72 -13.73 -8.46 -39.11
C GLN A 72 -13.12 -7.33 -39.94
N LEU A 73 -12.65 -6.24 -39.31
CA LEU A 73 -11.94 -5.16 -40.00
C LEU A 73 -10.74 -5.65 -40.82
N ARG A 74 -9.97 -6.61 -40.30
CA ARG A 74 -8.85 -7.21 -41.05
C ARG A 74 -9.30 -8.04 -42.26
N LYS A 75 -10.46 -8.68 -42.20
CA LYS A 75 -11.07 -9.33 -43.39
C LYS A 75 -11.52 -8.29 -44.40
N ASP A 76 -11.91 -7.11 -43.92
CA ASP A 76 -12.32 -5.95 -44.71
C ASP A 76 -11.12 -5.05 -45.10
N ASN A 77 -9.91 -5.62 -45.16
CA ASN A 77 -8.64 -5.01 -45.59
C ASN A 77 -8.03 -3.94 -44.66
N TRP A 78 -8.38 -3.89 -43.38
CA TRP A 78 -7.57 -3.15 -42.40
C TRP A 78 -6.22 -3.86 -42.18
N ASP A 79 -5.12 -3.10 -42.19
CA ASP A 79 -3.75 -3.62 -42.10
C ASP A 79 -3.35 -4.09 -40.69
N GLY A 80 -4.20 -3.81 -39.69
CA GLY A 80 -3.98 -4.18 -38.30
C GLY A 80 -3.21 -3.13 -37.50
N VAL A 81 -2.96 -1.94 -38.04
CA VAL A 81 -2.22 -0.87 -37.38
C VAL A 81 -3.18 0.21 -36.85
N PHE A 82 -2.96 0.67 -35.62
CA PHE A 82 -3.70 1.79 -35.04
C PHE A 82 -3.03 3.13 -35.42
N PRO A 83 -3.80 4.24 -35.52
CA PRO A 83 -5.23 4.37 -35.23
C PRO A 83 -6.11 3.75 -36.32
N ILE A 84 -7.36 3.44 -35.98
CA ILE A 84 -8.32 2.90 -36.96
C ILE A 84 -9.20 4.03 -37.49
N ASP A 85 -9.00 4.38 -38.76
CA ASP A 85 -9.79 5.40 -39.42
C ASP A 85 -11.30 5.04 -39.41
N ARG A 86 -12.14 6.02 -39.07
CA ARG A 86 -13.62 5.94 -39.10
C ARG A 86 -14.25 4.97 -38.08
N GLU A 87 -13.48 4.45 -37.13
CA GLU A 87 -14.01 3.70 -36.01
C GLU A 87 -14.11 4.56 -34.75
N ASN A 88 -15.19 4.38 -33.99
CA ASN A 88 -15.34 5.05 -32.70
C ASN A 88 -15.02 4.07 -31.57
N TYR A 89 -13.97 4.36 -30.81
CA TYR A 89 -13.50 3.51 -29.72
C TYR A 89 -12.74 4.32 -28.68
N ILE A 90 -12.64 3.75 -27.48
CA ILE A 90 -11.83 4.26 -26.38
C ILE A 90 -11.03 3.13 -25.75
N SER A 91 -9.87 3.46 -25.18
CA SER A 91 -9.04 2.51 -24.44
C SER A 91 -8.80 2.92 -23.00
N VAL A 92 -8.60 1.94 -22.11
CA VAL A 92 -8.17 2.15 -20.72
C VAL A 92 -7.13 1.08 -20.35
N PRO A 93 -5.90 1.45 -19.95
CA PRO A 93 -4.91 0.48 -19.49
C PRO A 93 -5.29 -0.12 -18.12
N GLU A 94 -4.80 -1.33 -17.84
CA GLU A 94 -5.05 -2.00 -16.55
C GLU A 94 -4.49 -1.24 -15.35
N ASP A 95 -3.41 -0.49 -15.54
CA ASP A 95 -2.76 0.33 -14.52
C ASP A 95 -2.16 1.59 -15.17
N VAL A 96 -2.01 2.66 -14.37
CA VAL A 96 -1.36 3.91 -14.76
C VAL A 96 0.08 3.68 -15.20
N THR A 97 0.74 2.65 -14.62
CA THR A 97 2.12 2.29 -14.96
C THR A 97 2.31 2.06 -16.45
N PHE A 98 1.29 1.61 -17.19
CA PHE A 98 1.36 1.38 -18.64
C PHE A 98 2.00 2.55 -19.41
N TYR A 99 1.52 3.78 -19.19
CA TYR A 99 2.09 4.96 -19.86
C TYR A 99 3.34 5.48 -19.16
N GLU A 100 3.50 5.25 -17.85
CA GLU A 100 4.75 5.60 -17.14
C GLU A 100 5.95 4.79 -17.69
N GLN A 101 5.79 3.48 -17.97
CA GLN A 101 6.88 2.70 -18.57
C GLN A 101 7.13 3.09 -20.02
N LEU A 102 6.07 3.45 -20.77
CA LEU A 102 6.24 3.99 -22.12
C LEU A 102 7.01 5.32 -22.10
N GLN A 103 6.72 6.25 -21.20
CA GLN A 103 7.51 7.49 -21.02
C GLN A 103 8.95 7.23 -20.56
N GLY A 104 9.16 6.16 -19.78
CA GLY A 104 10.50 5.73 -19.38
C GLY A 104 11.35 5.27 -20.57
N ALA A 105 10.75 4.48 -21.46
CA ALA A 105 11.41 3.86 -22.61
C ALA A 105 11.40 4.73 -23.89
N THR A 106 10.45 5.65 -24.03
CA THR A 106 10.29 6.51 -25.23
C THR A 106 10.35 8.00 -24.87
N SER A 107 10.10 8.88 -25.83
CA SER A 107 9.90 10.32 -25.54
C SER A 107 8.47 10.60 -25.08
N ASP A 108 8.26 11.68 -24.31
CA ASP A 108 6.92 12.10 -23.89
C ASP A 108 5.98 12.35 -25.09
N GLU A 109 6.51 12.93 -26.19
CA GLU A 109 5.78 13.16 -27.45
C GLU A 109 5.35 11.83 -28.10
N GLU A 110 6.23 10.82 -28.08
CA GLU A 110 5.92 9.52 -28.64
C GLU A 110 4.92 8.73 -27.78
N THR A 111 5.03 8.81 -26.46
CA THR A 111 4.04 8.21 -25.56
C THR A 111 2.66 8.86 -25.73
N LEU A 112 2.62 10.19 -25.85
CA LEU A 112 1.38 10.90 -26.14
C LEU A 112 0.78 10.46 -27.48
N ALA A 113 1.60 10.33 -28.53
CA ALA A 113 1.13 9.84 -29.83
C ALA A 113 0.57 8.39 -29.74
N ILE A 114 1.17 7.52 -28.93
CA ILE A 114 0.66 6.16 -28.68
C ILE A 114 -0.72 6.23 -27.98
N ALA A 115 -0.85 7.05 -26.95
CA ALA A 115 -2.13 7.27 -26.25
C ALA A 115 -3.21 7.83 -27.20
N GLU A 116 -2.83 8.71 -28.12
CA GLU A 116 -3.71 9.24 -29.16
C GLU A 116 -4.14 8.15 -30.16
N HIS A 117 -3.21 7.31 -30.63
CA HIS A 117 -3.52 6.20 -31.54
C HIS A 117 -4.43 5.14 -30.90
N LEU A 118 -4.27 4.88 -29.61
CA LEU A 118 -5.12 3.98 -28.83
C LEU A 118 -6.46 4.60 -28.45
N ARG A 119 -6.62 5.93 -28.64
CA ARG A 119 -7.76 6.72 -28.15
C ARG A 119 -7.98 6.53 -26.66
N ASP A 120 -6.96 6.84 -25.85
CA ASP A 120 -7.06 6.72 -24.40
C ASP A 120 -8.24 7.51 -23.83
N ALA A 121 -9.11 6.84 -23.09
CA ALA A 121 -10.33 7.42 -22.56
C ALA A 121 -10.02 8.59 -21.62
N SER A 122 -8.95 8.50 -20.82
CA SER A 122 -8.56 9.57 -19.89
C SER A 122 -8.20 10.84 -20.66
N LEU A 123 -7.29 10.70 -21.64
CA LEU A 123 -6.83 11.81 -22.48
C LEU A 123 -7.99 12.44 -23.27
N PHE A 124 -8.83 11.61 -23.90
CA PHE A 124 -9.89 12.09 -24.77
C PHE A 124 -11.04 12.74 -24.01
N VAL A 125 -11.35 12.27 -22.80
CA VAL A 125 -12.44 12.83 -21.98
C VAL A 125 -12.00 14.10 -21.26
N PHE A 126 -10.84 14.09 -20.58
CA PHE A 126 -10.46 15.16 -19.66
C PHE A 126 -9.63 16.27 -20.31
N GLU A 127 -8.82 15.96 -21.34
CA GLU A 127 -7.95 16.96 -21.98
C GLU A 127 -8.45 17.38 -23.36
N ARG A 128 -8.98 16.44 -24.16
CA ARG A 128 -9.49 16.74 -25.51
C ARG A 128 -10.97 17.08 -25.55
N GLU A 129 -11.71 16.79 -24.48
CA GLU A 129 -13.17 17.02 -24.36
C GLU A 129 -13.98 16.41 -25.53
N ASP A 130 -13.55 15.25 -26.04
CA ASP A 130 -14.14 14.58 -27.19
C ASP A 130 -15.53 14.02 -26.86
N GLN A 131 -16.55 14.51 -27.56
CA GLN A 131 -17.95 14.19 -27.28
C GLN A 131 -18.30 12.71 -27.51
N GLU A 132 -17.64 12.05 -28.45
CA GLU A 132 -17.88 10.65 -28.75
C GLU A 132 -17.25 9.74 -27.69
N ALA A 133 -16.06 10.08 -27.19
CA ALA A 133 -15.43 9.42 -26.05
C ALA A 133 -16.29 9.57 -24.79
N ILE A 134 -16.80 10.78 -24.50
CA ILE A 134 -17.68 11.03 -23.34
C ILE A 134 -18.92 10.13 -23.42
N LYS A 135 -19.60 10.05 -24.58
CA LYS A 135 -20.76 9.16 -24.76
C LYS A 135 -20.42 7.69 -24.49
N LEU A 136 -19.24 7.23 -24.90
CA LEU A 136 -18.82 5.84 -24.65
C LEU A 136 -18.62 5.55 -23.16
N THR A 137 -18.25 6.55 -22.35
CA THR A 137 -18.13 6.37 -20.89
C THR A 137 -19.46 6.08 -20.18
N ASP A 138 -20.58 6.44 -20.79
CA ASP A 138 -21.91 6.17 -20.26
C ASP A 138 -22.44 4.77 -20.59
N THR A 139 -21.71 4.00 -21.41
CA THR A 139 -22.15 2.67 -21.85
C THR A 139 -21.88 1.58 -20.80
N ASP A 140 -22.65 0.49 -20.87
CA ASP A 140 -22.44 -0.68 -20.03
C ASP A 140 -21.09 -1.35 -20.29
N GLY A 141 -20.57 -1.29 -21.52
CA GLY A 141 -19.24 -1.79 -21.87
C GLY A 141 -18.14 -1.06 -21.11
N PHE A 142 -18.28 0.27 -20.95
CA PHE A 142 -17.30 1.04 -20.19
C PHE A 142 -17.38 0.70 -18.71
N ARG A 143 -18.58 0.75 -18.12
CA ARG A 143 -18.78 0.53 -16.67
C ARG A 143 -18.42 -0.90 -16.23
N ASN A 144 -18.81 -1.91 -17.02
CA ASN A 144 -18.65 -3.32 -16.62
C ASN A 144 -17.32 -3.94 -17.07
N SER A 145 -16.66 -3.39 -18.09
CA SER A 145 -15.41 -3.93 -18.63
C SER A 145 -14.22 -2.97 -18.47
N LEU A 146 -14.26 -1.76 -19.05
CA LEU A 146 -13.11 -0.84 -19.01
C LEU A 146 -12.86 -0.26 -17.61
N GLN A 147 -13.89 -0.16 -16.77
CA GLN A 147 -13.81 0.31 -15.38
C GLN A 147 -13.94 -0.84 -14.37
N ARG A 148 -13.75 -2.09 -14.80
CA ARG A 148 -13.93 -3.26 -13.95
C ARG A 148 -12.95 -3.29 -12.78
N GLU A 149 -11.66 -3.07 -13.08
CA GLU A 149 -10.58 -3.12 -12.10
C GLU A 149 -10.29 -1.73 -11.50
N ARG A 150 -9.85 -1.70 -10.23
CA ARG A 150 -9.48 -0.43 -9.56
C ARG A 150 -8.30 0.25 -10.25
N GLY A 151 -7.32 -0.52 -10.72
CA GLY A 151 -6.23 -0.02 -11.56
C GLY A 151 -6.75 0.73 -12.79
N SER A 152 -7.68 0.14 -13.55
CA SER A 152 -8.28 0.79 -14.74
C SER A 152 -9.14 2.01 -14.40
N GLN A 153 -9.81 1.97 -13.25
CA GLN A 153 -10.55 3.13 -12.75
C GLN A 153 -9.63 4.31 -12.46
N LYS A 154 -8.49 4.04 -11.82
CA LYS A 154 -7.44 5.03 -11.59
C LYS A 154 -6.83 5.50 -12.90
N SER A 155 -6.49 4.58 -13.80
CA SER A 155 -5.99 4.91 -15.15
C SER A 155 -6.88 5.93 -15.85
N PHE A 156 -8.19 5.69 -15.85
CA PHE A 156 -9.13 6.65 -16.44
C PHE A 156 -9.10 8.01 -15.74
N ALA A 157 -9.04 8.08 -14.41
CA ALA A 157 -9.04 9.34 -13.68
C ALA A 157 -7.74 10.17 -13.85
N ASP A 158 -6.60 9.49 -14.06
CA ASP A 158 -5.28 10.07 -13.82
C ASP A 158 -4.31 10.02 -15.02
N VAL A 159 -4.51 9.18 -16.04
CA VAL A 159 -3.56 9.05 -17.17
C VAL A 159 -3.37 10.37 -17.92
N TRP A 160 -4.42 11.18 -18.11
CA TRP A 160 -4.27 12.52 -18.72
C TRP A 160 -3.31 13.43 -17.93
N LYS A 161 -3.22 13.26 -16.60
CA LYS A 161 -2.26 13.98 -15.75
C LYS A 161 -0.84 13.47 -15.96
N VAL A 162 -0.66 12.14 -16.09
CA VAL A 162 0.64 11.51 -16.44
C VAL A 162 1.14 12.07 -17.77
N LEU A 163 0.28 12.05 -18.79
CA LEU A 163 0.62 12.46 -20.15
C LEU A 163 0.89 13.97 -20.27
N SER A 164 0.25 14.79 -19.43
CA SER A 164 0.48 16.24 -19.36
C SER A 164 1.60 16.67 -18.39
N GLY A 165 2.26 15.72 -17.71
CA GLY A 165 3.32 16.01 -16.74
C GLY A 165 2.84 16.61 -15.42
N SER A 166 1.54 16.50 -15.09
CA SER A 166 0.96 16.96 -13.84
C SER A 166 1.20 15.95 -12.71
N ALA A 167 1.62 16.44 -11.53
CA ALA A 167 1.92 15.58 -10.39
C ALA A 167 0.67 14.83 -9.87
N LEU A 168 0.79 13.51 -9.81
CA LEU A 168 -0.24 12.58 -9.35
C LEU A 168 -0.19 12.43 -7.83
N GLY A 169 -0.76 13.39 -7.10
CA GLY A 169 -0.95 13.25 -5.66
C GLY A 169 -2.23 12.49 -5.33
N VAL A 170 -2.22 11.70 -4.26
CA VAL A 170 -3.47 11.27 -3.60
C VAL A 170 -4.19 12.51 -3.08
N SER A 171 -5.46 12.68 -3.45
CA SER A 171 -6.28 13.82 -3.01
C SER A 171 -6.77 13.62 -1.58
N ASP A 172 -7.33 14.68 -0.99
CA ASP A 172 -8.09 14.56 0.25
C ASP A 172 -9.17 13.48 0.14
N LEU A 173 -9.41 12.76 1.24
CA LEU A 173 -10.40 11.68 1.29
C LEU A 173 -11.42 11.97 2.38
N THR A 174 -12.70 12.01 2.00
CA THR A 174 -13.81 12.08 2.96
C THR A 174 -14.51 10.72 3.05
N PHE A 175 -14.59 10.20 4.27
CA PHE A 175 -15.12 8.87 4.56
C PHE A 175 -16.21 8.95 5.63
N ASP A 176 -17.40 8.48 5.29
CA ASP A 176 -18.47 8.26 6.26
C ASP A 176 -18.31 6.87 6.87
N PHE A 177 -18.50 6.78 8.18
CA PHE A 177 -18.35 5.56 8.95
C PHE A 177 -19.39 5.52 10.05
N ARG A 178 -19.86 4.32 10.39
CA ARG A 178 -20.61 4.16 11.64
C ARG A 178 -19.64 4.34 12.80
N ASP A 179 -20.03 4.94 13.90
CA ASP A 179 -19.21 5.05 15.11
C ASP A 179 -19.60 4.02 16.19
N VAL A 180 -18.92 4.06 17.33
CA VAL A 180 -19.13 3.11 18.43
C VAL A 180 -20.49 3.25 19.13
N LEU A 181 -21.20 4.36 18.90
CA LEU A 181 -22.54 4.62 19.42
C LEU A 181 -23.62 4.19 18.40
N GLY A 182 -23.21 3.89 17.17
CA GLY A 182 -24.08 3.43 16.09
C GLY A 182 -24.53 4.55 15.16
N ASP A 183 -24.07 5.78 15.37
CA ASP A 183 -24.38 6.92 14.52
C ASP A 183 -23.44 7.00 13.32
N LEU A 184 -23.85 7.76 12.28
CA LEU A 184 -23.01 7.98 11.10
C LEU A 184 -22.16 9.23 11.33
N SER A 185 -20.85 9.03 11.34
CA SER A 185 -19.83 10.07 11.52
C SER A 185 -19.01 10.23 10.23
N THR A 186 -18.42 11.41 10.01
CA THR A 186 -17.56 11.69 8.84
C THR A 186 -16.13 11.98 9.28
N LEU A 187 -15.16 11.34 8.64
CA LEU A 187 -13.74 11.66 8.74
C LEU A 187 -13.25 12.30 7.44
N THR A 188 -12.46 13.37 7.54
CA THR A 188 -11.77 13.98 6.39
C THR A 188 -10.26 13.85 6.57
N LEU A 189 -9.61 13.10 5.68
CA LEU A 189 -8.17 12.91 5.65
C LEU A 189 -7.54 13.96 4.73
N ASN A 190 -6.67 14.79 5.29
CA ASN A 190 -6.06 15.93 4.60
C ASN A 190 -4.69 15.53 4.05
N PHE A 191 -4.58 15.39 2.73
CA PHE A 191 -3.37 14.99 2.00
C PHE A 191 -2.92 16.03 0.98
N ASP A 192 -3.87 16.78 0.41
CA ASP A 192 -3.64 17.82 -0.58
C ASP A 192 -3.56 19.18 0.12
N SER A 193 -2.32 19.65 0.34
CA SER A 193 -2.05 20.88 1.05
C SER A 193 -0.99 21.70 0.33
N GLN A 194 -1.22 23.01 0.24
CA GLN A 194 -0.23 23.96 -0.28
C GLN A 194 0.89 24.28 0.73
N SER A 195 0.77 23.76 1.96
CA SER A 195 1.79 23.94 3.00
C SER A 195 3.06 23.14 2.68
N ILE A 196 4.22 23.68 3.04
CA ILE A 196 5.51 22.97 2.97
C ILE A 196 5.62 21.84 4.01
N LEU A 197 4.73 21.81 5.00
CA LEU A 197 4.70 20.78 6.02
C LEU A 197 4.24 19.43 5.42
N PRO A 198 4.72 18.29 5.94
CA PRO A 198 4.42 16.99 5.35
C PRO A 198 2.98 16.53 5.62
N HIS A 199 2.11 16.63 4.61
CA HIS A 199 0.74 16.11 4.63
C HIS A 199 0.67 14.68 4.04
N ASP A 200 1.68 13.87 4.30
CA ASP A 200 1.77 12.50 3.77
C ASP A 200 1.07 11.48 4.69
N ILE A 201 0.87 11.83 5.96
CA ILE A 201 0.36 10.95 7.01
C ILE A 201 -0.74 11.65 7.79
N ASN A 202 -1.91 11.03 7.88
CA ASN A 202 -2.96 11.40 8.83
C ASN A 202 -2.94 10.46 10.04
N VAL A 203 -3.19 10.99 11.23
CA VAL A 203 -3.13 10.24 12.50
C VAL A 203 -4.48 10.28 13.19
N LEU A 204 -5.03 9.10 13.47
CA LEU A 204 -6.18 8.88 14.36
C LEU A 204 -5.64 8.59 15.76
N ILE A 205 -5.94 9.45 16.73
CA ILE A 205 -5.54 9.27 18.13
C ILE A 205 -6.73 9.48 19.06
N GLY A 206 -6.71 8.86 20.22
CA GLY A 206 -7.76 9.00 21.23
C GLY A 206 -7.71 7.86 22.25
N PRO A 207 -8.57 7.85 23.26
CA PRO A 207 -8.61 6.78 24.27
C PRO A 207 -8.82 5.37 23.69
N ASN A 208 -8.58 4.35 24.53
CA ASN A 208 -8.94 2.97 24.20
C ASN A 208 -10.45 2.84 24.01
N GLY A 209 -10.87 2.06 23.01
CA GLY A 209 -12.29 1.76 22.78
C GLY A 209 -13.09 2.79 21.98
N VAL A 210 -12.53 3.96 21.62
CA VAL A 210 -13.23 4.99 20.81
C VAL A 210 -13.45 4.62 19.33
N GLY A 211 -13.04 3.42 18.90
CA GLY A 211 -13.34 2.89 17.58
C GLY A 211 -12.29 3.10 16.48
N LYS A 212 -11.07 3.56 16.79
CA LYS A 212 -10.00 3.82 15.79
C LYS A 212 -9.77 2.66 14.79
N SER A 213 -9.43 1.47 15.30
CA SER A 213 -9.17 0.29 14.46
C SER A 213 -10.43 -0.18 13.73
N TRP A 214 -11.62 0.08 14.29
CA TRP A 214 -12.89 -0.26 13.65
C TRP A 214 -13.26 0.71 12.52
N LEU A 215 -12.97 2.01 12.66
CA LEU A 215 -13.03 2.99 11.57
C LEU A 215 -12.10 2.56 10.43
N LEU A 216 -10.84 2.27 10.73
CA LEU A 216 -9.88 1.79 9.72
C LEU A 216 -10.38 0.52 9.03
N LYS A 217 -10.97 -0.41 9.77
CA LYS A 217 -11.56 -1.62 9.21
C LYS A 217 -12.72 -1.28 8.26
N GLN A 218 -13.63 -0.39 8.63
CA GLN A 218 -14.73 0.03 7.74
C GLN A 218 -14.18 0.64 6.45
N LEU A 219 -13.12 1.45 6.52
CA LEU A 219 -12.45 2.02 5.35
C LEU A 219 -11.90 0.92 4.43
N VAL A 220 -11.21 -0.09 4.99
CA VAL A 220 -10.74 -1.25 4.22
C VAL A 220 -11.90 -2.00 3.56
N ARG A 221 -13.00 -2.24 4.29
CA ARG A 221 -14.17 -2.95 3.75
C ARG A 221 -14.84 -2.17 2.62
N ALA A 222 -15.00 -0.86 2.77
CA ALA A 222 -15.49 0.04 1.72
C ALA A 222 -14.60 0.04 0.47
N TRP A 223 -13.29 -0.12 0.66
CA TRP A 223 -12.35 -0.29 -0.45
C TRP A 223 -12.43 -1.67 -1.11
N LEU A 224 -12.82 -2.73 -0.40
CA LEU A 224 -12.95 -4.05 -1.01
C LEU A 224 -14.30 -4.25 -1.71
N LEU A 225 -15.38 -3.66 -1.19
CA LEU A 225 -16.71 -3.86 -1.74
C LEU A 225 -16.94 -3.10 -3.06
N PRO A 226 -17.53 -3.75 -4.08
CA PRO A 226 -18.02 -3.08 -5.27
C PRO A 226 -19.13 -2.07 -4.93
N PRO A 227 -19.32 -1.00 -5.74
CA PRO A 227 -20.37 -0.01 -5.50
C PRO A 227 -21.78 -0.59 -5.37
N LYS A 228 -22.08 -1.69 -6.09
CA LYS A 228 -23.39 -2.36 -6.03
C LYS A 228 -23.69 -3.03 -4.69
N GLN A 229 -22.67 -3.23 -3.86
CA GLN A 229 -22.76 -3.86 -2.54
C GLN A 229 -22.45 -2.87 -1.40
N ALA A 230 -22.43 -1.56 -1.70
CA ALA A 230 -22.13 -0.53 -0.71
C ALA A 230 -23.17 -0.49 0.43
N ASP A 231 -24.41 -0.91 0.16
CA ASP A 231 -25.48 -0.97 1.17
C ASP A 231 -25.16 -1.91 2.35
N GLU A 232 -24.26 -2.88 2.18
CA GLU A 232 -23.78 -3.80 3.25
C GLU A 232 -22.94 -3.11 4.34
N LEU A 233 -22.64 -1.83 4.16
CA LEU A 233 -21.86 -1.03 5.09
C LEU A 233 -22.71 -0.06 5.91
N ASP A 234 -24.05 -0.18 5.85
CA ASP A 234 -25.00 0.60 6.66
C ASP A 234 -24.77 2.12 6.60
N GLY A 235 -24.36 2.62 5.42
CA GLY A 235 -24.06 4.03 5.14
C GLY A 235 -22.58 4.40 5.21
N ALA A 236 -21.69 3.50 5.66
CA ALA A 236 -20.25 3.76 5.63
C ALA A 236 -19.69 3.64 4.21
N GLY A 237 -18.84 4.59 3.81
CA GLY A 237 -18.33 4.67 2.45
C GLY A 237 -17.55 5.94 2.16
N PHE A 238 -16.81 5.94 1.06
CA PHE A 238 -16.15 7.15 0.58
C PHE A 238 -17.17 8.07 -0.10
N LYS A 239 -17.18 9.37 0.25
CA LYS A 239 -18.08 10.34 -0.39
C LYS A 239 -17.75 10.55 -1.86
N GLU A 240 -16.46 10.54 -2.17
CA GLU A 240 -15.93 10.59 -3.53
C GLU A 240 -15.09 9.34 -3.79
N LYS A 241 -14.99 8.97 -5.06
CA LYS A 241 -14.20 7.80 -5.43
C LYS A 241 -12.71 8.08 -5.17
N PRO A 242 -12.05 7.34 -4.26
CA PRO A 242 -10.66 7.62 -3.90
C PRO A 242 -9.72 7.35 -5.08
N ASN A 243 -8.77 8.25 -5.34
CA ASN A 243 -7.75 8.13 -6.40
C ASN A 243 -6.54 7.27 -5.98
N LEU A 244 -6.84 6.10 -5.41
CA LEU A 244 -5.86 5.16 -4.88
C LEU A 244 -5.64 4.02 -5.88
N SER A 245 -4.41 3.50 -5.96
CA SER A 245 -4.12 2.26 -6.72
C SER A 245 -4.33 1.01 -5.88
N GLN A 246 -4.04 1.12 -4.59
CA GLN A 246 -3.95 -0.01 -3.67
C GLN A 246 -4.10 0.46 -2.23
N LEU A 247 -4.58 -0.45 -1.38
CA LEU A 247 -4.59 -0.29 0.05
C LEU A 247 -3.65 -1.32 0.70
N VAL A 248 -2.74 -0.87 1.56
CA VAL A 248 -1.81 -1.74 2.31
C VAL A 248 -2.09 -1.58 3.79
N THR A 249 -2.59 -2.61 4.46
CA THR A 249 -2.87 -2.58 5.90
C THR A 249 -1.81 -3.32 6.68
N VAL A 250 -1.31 -2.69 7.74
CA VAL A 250 -0.35 -3.24 8.69
C VAL A 250 -0.98 -3.20 10.07
N SER A 251 -1.22 -4.36 10.69
CA SER A 251 -1.66 -4.47 12.08
C SER A 251 -1.08 -5.72 12.71
N TYR A 252 -0.33 -5.54 13.79
CA TYR A 252 0.20 -6.63 14.60
C TYR A 252 -0.54 -6.78 15.93
N SER A 253 -1.65 -6.07 16.11
CA SER A 253 -2.52 -6.32 17.26
C SER A 253 -3.06 -7.76 17.20
N PRO A 254 -2.95 -8.56 18.27
CA PRO A 254 -3.50 -9.92 18.28
C PRO A 254 -5.03 -9.97 18.18
N PHE A 255 -5.69 -8.83 18.43
CA PHE A 255 -7.15 -8.70 18.44
C PHE A 255 -7.71 -8.09 17.15
N GLU A 256 -6.85 -7.77 16.18
CA GLU A 256 -7.27 -7.20 14.91
C GLU A 256 -8.19 -8.14 14.12
N ARG A 257 -9.08 -7.53 13.32
CA ARG A 257 -10.05 -8.25 12.48
C ARG A 257 -10.15 -7.68 11.07
N PHE A 258 -9.08 -7.14 10.52
CA PHE A 258 -9.00 -6.73 9.12
C PHE A 258 -9.16 -7.96 8.20
N PRO A 259 -9.63 -7.81 6.96
CA PRO A 259 -9.54 -8.87 5.97
C PRO A 259 -8.06 -9.28 5.77
N VAL A 260 -7.73 -10.58 5.70
CA VAL A 260 -6.32 -11.01 5.47
C VAL A 260 -5.90 -10.95 4.00
N ASP A 261 -6.86 -10.93 3.09
CA ASP A 261 -6.66 -10.79 1.65
C ASP A 261 -7.91 -10.18 1.02
N ALA A 262 -7.82 -9.82 -0.27
CA ALA A 262 -8.88 -9.16 -1.02
C ALA A 262 -10.19 -9.99 -1.12
N ASP A 263 -10.13 -11.30 -0.88
CA ASP A 263 -11.30 -12.19 -0.91
C ASP A 263 -11.84 -12.54 0.49
N ASP A 264 -11.25 -11.99 1.56
CA ASP A 264 -11.65 -12.29 2.95
C ASP A 264 -12.85 -11.46 3.42
N GLU A 265 -13.40 -10.57 2.57
CA GLU A 265 -14.61 -9.80 2.86
C GLU A 265 -15.87 -10.69 2.72
N PRO A 266 -16.63 -10.92 3.81
CA PRO A 266 -17.78 -11.82 3.78
C PRO A 266 -18.94 -11.37 2.89
N ALA A 267 -19.12 -10.06 2.70
CA ALA A 267 -20.18 -9.51 1.87
C ALA A 267 -19.86 -9.56 0.35
N LEU A 268 -18.68 -10.03 -0.03
CA LEU A 268 -18.24 -10.11 -1.42
C LEU A 268 -18.95 -11.28 -2.15
N ASP A 269 -19.81 -10.97 -3.13
CA ASP A 269 -20.56 -12.00 -3.87
C ASP A 269 -19.65 -12.84 -4.79
N GLN A 270 -18.60 -12.23 -5.31
CA GLN A 270 -17.64 -12.84 -6.23
C GLN A 270 -16.23 -12.37 -5.90
N ARG A 271 -15.26 -13.29 -6.03
CA ARG A 271 -13.84 -12.98 -5.84
C ARG A 271 -13.41 -11.80 -6.72
N LEU A 272 -12.67 -10.87 -6.13
CA LEU A 272 -12.05 -9.78 -6.87
C LEU A 272 -11.03 -10.34 -7.87
N GLN A 273 -10.90 -9.73 -9.05
CA GLN A 273 -9.96 -10.25 -10.04
C GLN A 273 -8.55 -9.78 -9.74
N ASP A 274 -8.38 -8.47 -9.53
CA ASP A 274 -7.13 -7.92 -8.99
C ASP A 274 -7.00 -8.24 -7.49
N LYS A 275 -6.03 -9.10 -7.15
CA LYS A 275 -5.68 -9.47 -5.77
C LYS A 275 -4.74 -8.47 -5.12
N ASP A 276 -4.11 -7.62 -5.90
CA ASP A 276 -3.11 -6.67 -5.44
C ASP A 276 -3.71 -5.34 -4.98
N VAL A 277 -5.00 -5.10 -5.23
CA VAL A 277 -5.73 -3.92 -4.73
C VAL A 277 -5.68 -3.79 -3.20
N TYR A 278 -5.44 -4.90 -2.49
CA TYR A 278 -5.36 -4.92 -1.05
C TYR A 278 -4.35 -5.95 -0.54
N ARG A 279 -3.44 -5.51 0.33
CA ARG A 279 -2.47 -6.36 1.01
C ARG A 279 -2.52 -6.14 2.51
N PHE A 280 -2.58 -7.22 3.27
CA PHE A 280 -2.57 -7.21 4.73
C PHE A 280 -1.28 -7.82 5.28
N PHE A 281 -0.68 -7.14 6.25
CA PHE A 281 0.47 -7.64 7.02
C PHE A 281 0.16 -7.62 8.51
N GLY A 282 0.28 -8.78 9.14
CA GLY A 282 0.04 -8.96 10.56
C GLY A 282 0.45 -10.35 11.03
N PHE A 283 -0.03 -10.74 12.21
CA PHE A 283 0.16 -12.11 12.72
C PHE A 283 -0.78 -13.14 12.08
N ARG A 284 -1.76 -12.68 11.29
CA ARG A 284 -2.69 -13.54 10.56
C ARG A 284 -2.31 -13.64 9.10
N GLY A 285 -2.44 -14.84 8.55
CA GLY A 285 -2.23 -15.08 7.12
C GLY A 285 -2.90 -16.35 6.65
N ARG A 286 -2.93 -16.54 5.33
CA ARG A 286 -3.31 -17.80 4.71
C ARG A 286 -2.05 -18.51 4.20
N PRO A 287 -1.80 -19.76 4.61
CA PRO A 287 -0.73 -20.55 4.00
C PRO A 287 -0.96 -20.68 2.49
N ALA A 288 0.11 -20.67 1.70
CA ALA A 288 0.01 -20.94 0.28
C ALA A 288 -0.76 -22.25 0.04
N PRO A 289 -1.72 -22.29 -0.89
CA PRO A 289 -2.44 -23.51 -1.19
C PRO A 289 -1.47 -24.57 -1.75
N GLU A 290 -1.50 -25.78 -1.20
CA GLU A 290 -0.87 -26.92 -1.86
C GLU A 290 -1.52 -27.12 -3.24
N LYS A 291 -0.71 -27.36 -4.29
CA LYS A 291 -1.21 -27.56 -5.67
C LYS A 291 -2.43 -28.48 -5.68
N GLY A 292 -3.56 -27.95 -6.15
CA GLY A 292 -4.82 -28.70 -6.31
C GLY A 292 -5.73 -28.76 -5.06
N LYS A 293 -5.41 -28.10 -3.95
CA LYS A 293 -6.27 -28.05 -2.75
C LYS A 293 -6.94 -26.69 -2.55
N LYS A 294 -8.10 -26.69 -1.89
CA LYS A 294 -8.81 -25.47 -1.48
C LYS A 294 -7.90 -24.62 -0.56
N PRO A 295 -8.02 -23.28 -0.61
CA PRO A 295 -7.27 -22.38 0.26
C PRO A 295 -7.48 -22.76 1.74
N ARG A 296 -6.38 -22.81 2.50
CA ARG A 296 -6.40 -23.18 3.93
C ARG A 296 -7.04 -22.06 4.77
N LYS A 297 -7.64 -22.45 5.90
CA LYS A 297 -8.17 -21.49 6.89
C LYS A 297 -7.07 -20.53 7.36
N THR A 298 -7.46 -19.30 7.66
CA THR A 298 -6.61 -18.30 8.32
C THR A 298 -6.01 -18.86 9.60
N ARG A 299 -4.73 -18.56 9.83
CA ARG A 299 -4.01 -18.96 11.05
C ARG A 299 -3.32 -17.75 11.64
N HIS A 300 -3.31 -17.68 12.97
CA HIS A 300 -2.43 -16.81 13.71
C HIS A 300 -1.10 -17.52 13.90
N SER A 301 0.00 -16.90 13.50
CA SER A 301 1.35 -17.45 13.71
C SER A 301 2.40 -16.34 13.70
N LEU A 302 3.34 -16.43 14.64
CA LEU A 302 4.54 -15.60 14.69
C LEU A 302 5.46 -15.82 13.47
N ALA A 303 5.23 -16.87 12.67
CA ALA A 303 5.96 -17.11 11.43
C ALA A 303 5.42 -16.31 10.24
N VAL A 304 4.16 -15.85 10.27
CA VAL A 304 3.55 -15.09 9.16
C VAL A 304 4.33 -13.81 8.84
N PRO A 305 4.71 -12.97 9.82
CA PRO A 305 5.47 -11.75 9.54
C PRO A 305 6.82 -12.03 8.86
N ARG A 306 7.49 -13.11 9.30
CA ARG A 306 8.78 -13.58 8.79
C ARG A 306 8.69 -14.05 7.33
N ILE A 307 7.68 -14.86 7.02
CA ILE A 307 7.42 -15.36 5.66
C ILE A 307 7.04 -14.21 4.72
N ASN A 308 6.20 -13.28 5.20
CA ASN A 308 5.80 -12.11 4.42
C ASN A 308 7.01 -11.24 4.10
N ALA A 309 7.92 -11.01 5.05
CA ALA A 309 9.11 -10.21 4.81
C ALA A 309 10.01 -10.82 3.72
N ALA A 310 10.25 -12.14 3.76
CA ALA A 310 11.02 -12.83 2.73
C ALA A 310 10.35 -12.75 1.34
N THR A 311 9.02 -12.91 1.32
CA THR A 311 8.22 -12.80 0.09
C THR A 311 8.26 -11.37 -0.48
N SER A 312 8.19 -10.37 0.39
CA SER A 312 8.23 -8.95 0.02
C SER A 312 9.61 -8.54 -0.46
N LEU A 313 10.70 -9.05 0.13
CA LEU A 313 12.06 -8.85 -0.37
C LEU A 313 12.24 -9.45 -1.77
N MET A 314 11.72 -10.66 -2.00
CA MET A 314 11.69 -11.27 -3.33
C MET A 314 10.83 -10.47 -4.33
N SER A 315 9.77 -9.83 -3.84
CA SER A 315 8.91 -8.95 -4.66
C SER A 315 9.65 -7.67 -5.03
N CYS A 316 10.44 -7.08 -4.12
CA CYS A 316 11.31 -5.95 -4.43
C CYS A 316 12.27 -6.29 -5.58
N LEU A 317 12.97 -7.42 -5.50
CA LEU A 317 13.87 -7.87 -6.56
C LEU A 317 13.14 -8.09 -7.89
N THR A 318 11.99 -8.77 -7.85
CA THR A 318 11.20 -9.03 -9.06
C THR A 318 10.73 -7.73 -9.70
N ASP A 319 10.26 -6.77 -8.92
CA ASP A 319 9.75 -5.49 -9.42
C ASP A 319 10.89 -4.63 -9.97
N ASP A 320 12.05 -4.58 -9.31
CA ASP A 320 13.19 -3.78 -9.79
C ASP A 320 13.73 -4.31 -11.12
N LEU A 321 13.84 -5.63 -11.28
CA LEU A 321 14.21 -6.24 -12.55
C LEU A 321 13.14 -6.01 -13.63
N ARG A 322 11.86 -6.04 -13.25
CA ARG A 322 10.74 -5.81 -14.18
C ARG A 322 10.66 -4.37 -14.67
N PHE A 323 11.03 -3.42 -13.83
CA PHE A 323 10.90 -1.98 -14.08
C PHE A 323 12.25 -1.28 -14.27
N SER A 324 13.33 -2.03 -14.49
CA SER A 324 14.70 -1.51 -14.65
C SER A 324 14.84 -0.45 -15.76
N GLY A 325 14.03 -0.55 -16.83
CA GLY A 325 13.99 0.43 -17.92
C GLY A 325 13.29 1.76 -17.61
N MET A 326 12.66 1.92 -16.43
CA MET A 326 11.95 3.17 -16.08
C MET A 326 12.87 4.20 -15.44
N LYS A 327 13.09 5.34 -16.11
CA LYS A 327 13.90 6.47 -15.62
C LYS A 327 13.49 7.02 -14.24
N GLN A 328 12.23 6.86 -13.86
CA GLN A 328 11.67 7.35 -12.58
C GLN A 328 11.28 6.22 -11.63
N TRP A 329 11.69 4.98 -11.88
CA TRP A 329 11.45 3.90 -10.94
C TRP A 329 12.28 4.13 -9.68
N ALA A 330 11.62 3.96 -8.53
CA ALA A 330 12.20 4.26 -7.24
C ALA A 330 13.31 3.30 -6.79
N ASN A 331 13.47 2.16 -7.49
CA ASN A 331 14.26 0.99 -7.09
C ASN A 331 13.92 0.56 -5.65
N LYS A 332 13.06 -0.44 -5.50
CA LYS A 332 12.58 -0.95 -4.21
C LYS A 332 13.73 -1.41 -3.32
N LEU A 333 14.71 -2.13 -3.86
CA LEU A 333 15.88 -2.61 -3.12
C LEU A 333 16.76 -1.44 -2.65
N ASP A 334 17.05 -0.46 -3.52
CA ASP A 334 17.81 0.74 -3.13
C ASP A 334 17.06 1.55 -2.07
N THR A 335 15.75 1.68 -2.23
CA THR A 335 14.89 2.36 -1.25
C THR A 335 14.89 1.59 0.07
N LEU A 336 14.83 0.27 0.05
CA LEU A 336 14.93 -0.58 1.24
C LEU A 336 16.26 -0.38 1.95
N HIS A 337 17.39 -0.46 1.24
CA HIS A 337 18.72 -0.21 1.81
C HIS A 337 18.84 1.20 2.41
N ARG A 338 18.40 2.23 1.68
CA ARG A 338 18.44 3.63 2.14
C ARG A 338 17.53 3.90 3.35
N VAL A 339 16.40 3.22 3.42
CA VAL A 339 15.42 3.37 4.50
C VAL A 339 15.92 2.64 5.75
N LEU A 340 16.24 1.36 5.62
CA LEU A 340 16.71 0.50 6.72
C LEU A 340 18.10 0.87 7.22
N GLY A 341 19.00 1.31 6.34
CA GLY A 341 20.36 1.74 6.67
C GLY A 341 20.44 2.94 7.63
N LYS A 342 19.32 3.63 7.85
CA LYS A 342 19.23 4.68 8.90
C LYS A 342 18.99 4.10 10.29
N ALA A 343 18.39 2.91 10.38
CA ALA A 343 18.03 2.26 11.63
C ALA A 343 19.10 1.27 12.10
N MET A 344 19.86 0.67 11.17
CA MET A 344 21.01 -0.17 11.49
C MET A 344 22.03 -0.19 10.35
N THR A 345 23.26 -0.59 10.67
CA THR A 345 24.29 -0.95 9.69
C THR A 345 24.09 -2.38 9.22
N PHE A 346 24.12 -2.59 7.90
CA PHE A 346 24.18 -3.88 7.24
C PHE A 346 24.66 -3.68 5.80
N ASP A 347 25.38 -4.65 5.26
CA ASP A 347 25.84 -4.68 3.87
C ASP A 347 24.81 -5.37 2.96
N ALA A 348 24.16 -6.43 3.44
CA ALA A 348 23.22 -7.21 2.64
C ALA A 348 21.98 -7.66 3.41
N ALA A 349 20.82 -7.65 2.74
CA ALA A 349 19.64 -8.39 3.15
C ALA A 349 19.57 -9.67 2.29
N ALA A 350 19.58 -10.84 2.93
CA ALA A 350 19.73 -12.12 2.24
C ALA A 350 18.61 -13.10 2.61
N LEU A 351 18.40 -14.07 1.71
CA LEU A 351 17.42 -15.14 1.86
C LEU A 351 18.10 -16.50 1.93
N LEU A 352 17.66 -17.34 2.87
CA LEU A 352 18.15 -18.71 2.98
C LEU A 352 17.67 -19.54 1.79
N LEU A 353 18.59 -20.27 1.16
CA LEU A 353 18.29 -21.25 0.12
C LEU A 353 18.05 -22.62 0.75
N LYS A 354 17.13 -23.39 0.15
CA LYS A 354 16.92 -24.79 0.49
C LYS A 354 18.20 -25.60 0.24
N PRO A 355 18.46 -26.66 1.02
CA PRO A 355 19.68 -27.48 0.88
C PRO A 355 19.92 -28.02 -0.54
N GLU A 356 18.84 -28.30 -1.28
CA GLU A 356 18.87 -28.81 -2.65
C GLU A 356 18.95 -27.74 -3.75
N ALA A 357 19.13 -26.47 -3.40
CA ALA A 357 19.12 -25.38 -4.37
C ALA A 357 20.30 -25.48 -5.36
N PRO A 358 20.03 -25.46 -6.69
CA PRO A 358 21.09 -25.50 -7.69
C PRO A 358 21.69 -24.11 -7.89
N ILE A 359 22.65 -23.72 -7.04
CA ILE A 359 23.24 -22.36 -7.02
C ILE A 359 23.75 -21.93 -8.41
N ALA A 360 24.44 -22.82 -9.12
CA ALA A 360 24.98 -22.54 -10.46
C ALA A 360 23.91 -22.34 -11.55
N ASP A 361 22.68 -22.84 -11.34
CA ASP A 361 21.56 -22.61 -12.26
C ASP A 361 20.72 -21.38 -11.83
N ILE A 362 20.83 -21.00 -10.55
CA ILE A 362 20.21 -19.81 -9.98
C ILE A 362 21.02 -18.57 -10.38
N ILE A 363 22.35 -18.66 -10.38
CA ILE A 363 23.28 -17.60 -10.78
C ILE A 363 23.80 -17.96 -12.17
N ILE A 364 23.19 -17.40 -13.22
CA ILE A 364 23.40 -17.82 -14.61
C ILE A 364 24.62 -17.12 -15.24
N GLU A 365 24.73 -15.80 -15.11
CA GLU A 365 25.79 -14.99 -15.71
C GLU A 365 26.30 -13.96 -14.71
N ASP A 366 27.30 -14.32 -13.90
CA ASP A 366 28.03 -13.37 -13.03
C ASP A 366 29.46 -13.15 -13.55
N PRO A 367 29.65 -12.32 -14.59
CA PRO A 367 30.97 -12.12 -15.20
C PRO A 367 31.97 -11.40 -14.28
N LEU A 368 31.52 -10.83 -13.16
CA LEU A 368 32.34 -10.07 -12.22
C LEU A 368 32.60 -10.82 -10.90
N ASP A 369 31.97 -11.98 -10.70
CA ASP A 369 31.94 -12.72 -9.42
C ASP A 369 31.50 -11.83 -8.24
N ASP A 370 30.62 -10.85 -8.51
CA ASP A 370 30.13 -9.87 -7.54
C ASP A 370 29.07 -10.49 -6.60
N LEU A 371 28.40 -11.56 -7.02
CA LEU A 371 27.32 -12.21 -6.28
C LEU A 371 27.82 -13.46 -5.54
N GLN A 372 28.28 -13.25 -4.30
CA GLN A 372 28.74 -14.35 -3.45
C GLN A 372 27.64 -14.81 -2.48
N VAL A 373 27.45 -16.12 -2.41
CA VAL A 373 26.58 -16.76 -1.43
C VAL A 373 27.30 -16.78 -0.09
N ILE A 374 26.62 -16.39 0.98
CA ILE A 374 27.16 -16.40 2.34
C ILE A 374 26.81 -17.75 2.98
N GLU A 375 27.82 -18.52 3.40
CA GLU A 375 27.63 -19.80 4.08
C GLU A 375 27.69 -19.61 5.60
N LEU A 376 26.61 -19.98 6.30
CA LEU A 376 26.59 -20.01 7.76
C LEU A 376 26.76 -21.43 8.29
N ASP A 377 27.75 -21.59 9.17
CA ASP A 377 28.05 -22.83 9.88
C ASP A 377 26.95 -23.24 10.89
N ARG A 378 27.01 -24.50 11.32
CA ARG A 378 26.07 -25.11 12.29
C ARG A 378 26.00 -24.44 13.67
N ASN A 379 26.85 -23.47 13.94
CA ASN A 379 26.88 -22.74 15.21
C ASN A 379 25.83 -21.61 15.26
N TYR A 380 25.20 -21.27 14.13
CA TYR A 380 24.14 -20.27 14.04
C TYR A 380 22.75 -20.92 14.05
N ASP A 381 21.71 -20.15 14.41
CA ASP A 381 20.33 -20.64 14.55
C ASP A 381 19.75 -21.26 13.27
N ASN A 382 20.13 -20.70 12.11
CA ASN A 382 19.71 -21.15 10.78
C ASN A 382 20.94 -21.32 9.88
N PRO A 383 21.67 -22.46 9.97
CA PRO A 383 22.82 -22.71 9.13
C PRO A 383 22.40 -23.00 7.68
N GLY A 384 23.26 -22.67 6.73
CA GLY A 384 23.03 -22.91 5.31
C GLY A 384 23.53 -21.80 4.41
N MET A 385 23.09 -21.85 3.15
CA MET A 385 23.51 -20.95 2.09
C MET A 385 22.54 -19.78 1.96
N TYR A 386 23.03 -18.56 2.11
CA TYR A 386 22.26 -17.34 1.99
C TYR A 386 22.60 -16.60 0.71
N LEU A 387 21.58 -16.23 -0.05
CA LEU A 387 21.75 -15.39 -1.24
C LEU A 387 21.45 -13.93 -0.88
N PRO A 388 22.44 -13.02 -0.93
CA PRO A 388 22.20 -11.58 -0.89
C PRO A 388 21.21 -11.15 -1.97
N ILE A 389 20.21 -10.35 -1.60
CA ILE A 389 19.21 -9.82 -2.52
C ILE A 389 19.53 -8.36 -2.82
N SER A 390 20.08 -8.16 -4.01
CA SER A 390 20.51 -6.87 -4.56
C SER A 390 20.16 -6.81 -6.05
N ASN A 391 20.20 -5.61 -6.63
CA ASN A 391 19.86 -5.45 -8.03
C ASN A 391 21.03 -5.91 -8.91
N HIS A 392 20.91 -7.10 -9.51
CA HIS A 392 21.89 -7.67 -10.43
C HIS A 392 21.18 -8.06 -11.73
N ASP A 393 21.12 -7.11 -12.67
CA ASP A 393 20.46 -7.30 -13.97
C ASP A 393 21.09 -8.47 -14.74
N GLY A 394 20.26 -9.43 -15.15
CA GLY A 394 20.66 -10.56 -16.00
C GLY A 394 21.42 -11.69 -15.29
N VAL A 395 21.77 -11.55 -14.01
CA VAL A 395 22.59 -12.53 -13.29
C VAL A 395 21.77 -13.69 -12.73
N LEU A 396 20.50 -13.45 -12.37
CA LEU A 396 19.69 -14.39 -11.58
C LEU A 396 18.53 -15.04 -12.37
N ASN A 397 18.38 -16.37 -12.20
CA ASN A 397 17.18 -17.09 -12.59
C ASN A 397 16.08 -16.93 -11.52
N ILE A 398 15.24 -15.91 -11.68
CA ILE A 398 14.24 -15.53 -10.66
C ILE A 398 13.19 -16.63 -10.42
N ASP A 399 12.73 -17.33 -11.45
CA ASP A 399 11.76 -18.41 -11.28
C ASP A 399 12.34 -19.59 -10.51
N LEU A 400 13.58 -19.95 -10.81
CA LEU A 400 14.28 -21.01 -10.09
C LEU A 400 14.57 -20.59 -8.65
N LEU A 401 15.05 -19.36 -8.43
CA LEU A 401 15.30 -18.78 -7.12
C LEU A 401 14.02 -18.80 -6.25
N LYS A 402 12.90 -18.30 -6.78
CA LYS A 402 11.60 -18.29 -6.09
C LYS A 402 11.18 -19.66 -5.58
N SER A 403 11.51 -20.73 -6.31
CA SER A 403 11.16 -22.10 -5.92
C SER A 403 12.12 -22.72 -4.89
N HIS A 404 13.33 -22.17 -4.74
CA HIS A 404 14.39 -22.70 -3.87
C HIS A 404 14.71 -21.83 -2.65
N VAL A 405 14.06 -20.68 -2.46
CA VAL A 405 14.12 -19.93 -1.20
C VAL A 405 13.35 -20.66 -0.10
N ASP A 406 13.94 -20.72 1.09
CA ASP A 406 13.24 -21.05 2.34
C ASP A 406 12.60 -19.79 2.93
N TYR A 407 11.37 -19.49 2.50
CA TYR A 407 10.62 -18.35 3.01
C TYR A 407 10.29 -18.48 4.50
N GLU A 408 10.30 -19.69 5.06
CA GLU A 408 10.08 -19.84 6.48
C GLU A 408 11.26 -19.27 7.26
N ALA A 409 12.50 -19.33 6.77
CA ALA A 409 13.65 -18.74 7.47
C ALA A 409 13.56 -17.21 7.62
N GLY A 410 12.87 -16.53 6.70
CA GLY A 410 12.72 -15.08 6.70
C GLY A 410 13.87 -14.35 6.02
N VAL A 411 14.07 -13.09 6.40
CA VAL A 411 15.17 -12.25 5.93
C VAL A 411 16.25 -12.22 7.00
N THR A 412 17.50 -12.46 6.60
CA THR A 412 18.68 -12.30 7.44
C THR A 412 19.50 -11.12 6.93
N PHE A 413 19.94 -10.24 7.83
CA PHE A 413 20.81 -9.12 7.51
C PHE A 413 22.25 -9.47 7.86
N PHE A 414 23.20 -9.01 7.04
CA PHE A 414 24.63 -9.31 7.19
C PHE A 414 25.46 -8.02 7.20
N ASP A 415 26.52 -7.99 8.02
CA ASP A 415 27.59 -6.99 8.06
C ASP A 415 28.90 -7.75 7.78
N GLY A 416 29.43 -7.61 6.58
CA GLY A 416 30.33 -8.60 5.97
C GLY A 416 29.66 -9.98 5.86
N ASP A 417 30.33 -11.01 6.35
CA ASP A 417 29.84 -12.39 6.38
C ASP A 417 29.12 -12.75 7.70
N GLU A 418 29.04 -11.80 8.66
CA GLU A 418 28.44 -12.04 9.97
C GLU A 418 26.97 -11.62 10.01
N PRO A 419 26.07 -12.45 10.55
CA PRO A 419 24.66 -12.10 10.64
C PRO A 419 24.42 -11.05 11.75
N VAL A 420 23.64 -10.02 11.42
CA VAL A 420 23.27 -8.95 12.35
C VAL A 420 22.28 -9.48 13.39
N SER A 421 22.64 -9.35 14.67
CA SER A 421 21.77 -9.75 15.79
C SER A 421 20.68 -8.70 16.05
N LEU A 422 19.41 -9.12 15.98
CA LEU A 422 18.24 -8.25 16.11
C LEU A 422 17.32 -8.71 17.23
N SER A 423 16.92 -7.75 18.09
CA SER A 423 15.83 -7.98 19.05
C SER A 423 14.50 -8.29 18.33
N SER A 424 13.54 -8.89 19.04
CA SER A 424 12.22 -9.20 18.48
C SER A 424 11.50 -7.94 17.96
N GLY A 425 11.57 -6.83 18.70
CA GLY A 425 11.00 -5.54 18.31
C GLY A 425 11.66 -4.95 17.06
N GLN A 426 13.00 -4.93 17.00
CA GLN A 426 13.73 -4.50 15.80
C GLN A 426 13.39 -5.38 14.60
N ARG A 427 13.33 -6.70 14.78
CA ARG A 427 13.02 -7.64 13.70
C ARG A 427 11.62 -7.40 13.12
N LEU A 428 10.62 -7.25 13.98
CA LEU A 428 9.25 -6.94 13.56
C LEU A 428 9.18 -5.60 12.83
N PHE A 429 9.88 -4.59 13.38
CA PHE A 429 10.02 -3.28 12.76
C PHE A 429 10.53 -3.37 11.31
N LEU A 430 11.60 -4.13 11.06
CA LEU A 430 12.14 -4.32 9.71
C LEU A 430 11.18 -5.06 8.80
N TYR A 431 10.50 -6.07 9.32
CA TYR A 431 9.49 -6.79 8.54
C TYR A 431 8.38 -5.85 8.07
N ILE A 432 7.93 -4.90 8.90
CA ILE A 432 6.95 -3.88 8.48
C ILE A 432 7.48 -3.10 7.28
N VAL A 433 8.70 -2.59 7.37
CA VAL A 433 9.27 -1.75 6.30
C VAL A 433 9.48 -2.55 5.01
N ILE A 434 10.06 -3.76 5.10
CA ILE A 434 10.25 -4.66 3.96
C ILE A 434 8.91 -4.98 3.31
N ASN A 435 7.89 -5.30 4.12
CA ASN A 435 6.56 -5.63 3.65
C ASN A 435 5.89 -4.47 2.91
N VAL A 436 5.93 -3.27 3.48
CA VAL A 436 5.37 -2.08 2.82
C VAL A 436 6.09 -1.82 1.51
N ILE A 437 7.43 -1.77 1.49
CA ILE A 437 8.20 -1.51 0.26
C ILE A 437 7.97 -2.60 -0.80
N GLY A 438 7.88 -3.87 -0.39
CA GLY A 438 7.68 -4.99 -1.31
C GLY A 438 6.39 -4.90 -2.11
N VAL A 439 5.31 -4.38 -1.53
CA VAL A 439 4.01 -4.34 -2.22
C VAL A 439 3.56 -2.96 -2.66
N ILE A 440 4.15 -1.87 -2.13
CA ILE A 440 3.69 -0.52 -2.42
C ILE A 440 3.77 -0.22 -3.93
N ARG A 441 2.74 0.48 -4.41
CA ARG A 441 2.63 1.02 -5.76
C ARG A 441 2.48 2.54 -5.68
N ARG A 442 2.47 3.22 -6.82
CA ARG A 442 2.22 4.67 -6.84
C ARG A 442 0.79 4.99 -6.37
N ASN A 443 0.65 5.99 -5.51
CA ASN A 443 -0.63 6.43 -4.91
C ASN A 443 -1.34 5.29 -4.15
N SER A 444 -0.58 4.47 -3.41
CA SER A 444 -1.15 3.54 -2.43
C SER A 444 -1.57 4.31 -1.16
N LEU A 445 -2.57 3.78 -0.45
CA LEU A 445 -2.88 4.18 0.93
C LEU A 445 -2.36 3.12 1.91
N VAL A 446 -1.41 3.49 2.76
CA VAL A 446 -0.87 2.62 3.81
C VAL A 446 -1.64 2.88 5.11
N ILE A 447 -2.33 1.86 5.60
CA ILE A 447 -3.01 1.90 6.90
C ILE A 447 -2.13 1.18 7.92
N VAL A 448 -1.86 1.84 9.04
CA VAL A 448 -1.05 1.27 10.12
C VAL A 448 -1.85 1.38 11.40
N ASP A 449 -2.12 0.26 12.04
CA ASP A 449 -2.92 0.16 13.26
C ASP A 449 -2.03 -0.25 14.44
N GLU A 450 -1.95 0.63 15.43
CA GLU A 450 -1.18 0.53 16.67
C GLU A 450 0.29 0.10 16.44
N PRO A 451 1.08 0.85 15.63
CA PRO A 451 2.47 0.51 15.37
C PRO A 451 3.32 0.44 16.65
N GLU A 452 2.95 1.16 17.71
CA GLU A 452 3.67 1.24 18.97
C GLU A 452 3.60 -0.03 19.84
N LEU A 453 2.66 -0.97 19.60
CA LEU A 453 2.45 -2.14 20.46
C LEU A 453 3.70 -3.01 20.67
N PHE A 454 4.69 -2.92 19.77
CA PHE A 454 5.91 -3.72 19.82
C PHE A 454 7.17 -2.89 19.51
N LEU A 455 7.08 -1.56 19.49
CA LEU A 455 8.18 -0.66 19.18
C LEU A 455 8.61 0.11 20.41
N HIS A 456 9.92 0.11 20.69
CA HIS A 456 10.50 1.08 21.62
C HIS A 456 10.26 2.51 21.06
N PRO A 457 10.01 3.54 21.89
CA PRO A 457 9.70 4.89 21.41
C PRO A 457 10.69 5.47 20.38
N THR A 458 11.98 5.13 20.48
CA THR A 458 12.99 5.52 19.49
C THR A 458 12.72 4.90 18.11
N LEU A 459 12.33 3.63 18.07
CA LEU A 459 11.97 2.92 16.83
C LEU A 459 10.66 3.43 16.23
N GLU A 460 9.79 4.03 17.04
CA GLU A 460 8.54 4.64 16.56
C GLU A 460 8.83 5.90 15.74
N ILE A 461 9.72 6.77 16.22
CA ILE A 461 10.16 7.98 15.48
C ILE A 461 10.85 7.57 14.17
N ASP A 462 11.73 6.57 14.26
CA ASP A 462 12.41 6.00 13.11
C ASP A 462 11.41 5.42 12.11
N PHE A 463 10.39 4.70 12.58
CA PHE A 463 9.31 4.16 11.76
C PHE A 463 8.56 5.26 10.99
N VAL A 464 8.08 6.30 11.68
CA VAL A 464 7.36 7.40 11.01
C VAL A 464 8.27 8.11 10.01
N THR A 465 9.56 8.32 10.35
CA THR A 465 10.55 8.91 9.45
C THR A 465 10.78 8.07 8.20
N MET A 466 10.88 6.76 8.35
CA MET A 466 11.05 5.82 7.25
C MET A 466 9.80 5.73 6.38
N LEU A 467 8.63 5.66 7.00
CA LEU A 467 7.34 5.67 6.31
C LEU A 467 7.19 6.93 5.46
N LYS A 468 7.44 8.13 6.00
CA LYS A 468 7.43 9.39 5.22
C LYS A 468 8.29 9.32 3.95
N LYS A 469 9.49 8.73 4.02
CA LYS A 469 10.35 8.58 2.83
C LYS A 469 9.76 7.62 1.80
N VAL A 470 9.25 6.48 2.25
CA VAL A 470 8.59 5.51 1.36
C VAL A 470 7.39 6.17 0.69
N LEU A 471 6.51 6.80 1.47
CA LEU A 471 5.33 7.52 0.96
C LEU A 471 5.69 8.57 -0.11
N ARG A 472 6.67 9.44 0.17
CA ARG A 472 7.15 10.44 -0.79
C ARG A 472 7.72 9.84 -2.06
N THR A 473 8.48 8.75 -1.92
CA THR A 473 9.13 8.06 -3.05
C THR A 473 8.09 7.49 -4.03
N TYR A 474 6.94 7.04 -3.53
CA TYR A 474 5.88 6.44 -4.34
C TYR A 474 4.66 7.36 -4.56
N GLY A 475 4.68 8.63 -4.11
CA GLY A 475 3.49 9.49 -4.18
C GLY A 475 2.29 8.93 -3.37
N SER A 476 2.57 8.08 -2.40
CA SER A 476 1.60 7.35 -1.58
C SER A 476 1.32 8.10 -0.28
N LYS A 477 0.23 7.74 0.40
CA LYS A 477 -0.18 8.37 1.67
C LYS A 477 -0.42 7.33 2.76
N ALA A 478 -0.51 7.75 4.01
CA ALA A 478 -0.83 6.86 5.11
C ALA A 478 -1.88 7.39 6.09
N VAL A 479 -2.55 6.46 6.76
CA VAL A 479 -3.38 6.71 7.95
C VAL A 479 -2.88 5.82 9.08
N LEU A 480 -2.51 6.44 10.20
CA LEU A 480 -2.02 5.76 11.39
C LEU A 480 -3.07 5.84 12.49
N ALA A 481 -3.54 4.71 13.01
CA ALA A 481 -4.20 4.67 14.31
C ALA A 481 -3.16 4.39 15.39
N THR A 482 -3.07 5.25 16.39
CA THR A 482 -2.07 5.15 17.45
C THR A 482 -2.62 5.66 18.77
N HIS A 483 -1.97 5.31 19.87
CA HIS A 483 -2.10 5.90 21.19
C HIS A 483 -0.85 6.68 21.59
N SER A 484 0.13 6.81 20.70
CA SER A 484 1.39 7.46 20.99
C SER A 484 1.40 8.94 20.60
N PRO A 485 1.55 9.86 21.57
CA PRO A 485 1.80 11.28 21.30
C PRO A 485 3.09 11.52 20.51
N VAL A 486 4.03 10.56 20.53
CA VAL A 486 5.30 10.66 19.80
C VAL A 486 5.06 10.62 18.28
N THR A 487 4.19 9.72 17.80
CA THR A 487 3.74 9.73 16.39
C THR A 487 3.02 11.03 16.03
N VAL A 488 2.17 11.56 16.92
CA VAL A 488 1.42 12.80 16.67
C VAL A 488 2.35 14.00 16.50
N ARG A 489 3.47 14.04 17.26
CA ARG A 489 4.51 15.06 17.13
C ARG A 489 5.14 15.10 15.73
N GLU A 490 5.08 14.00 14.98
CA GLU A 490 5.70 13.88 13.68
C GLU A 490 4.81 14.37 12.52
N VAL A 491 3.56 14.77 12.77
CA VAL A 491 2.64 15.20 11.71
C VAL A 491 2.08 16.60 11.98
N PRO A 492 1.67 17.34 10.94
CA PRO A 492 0.99 18.63 11.09
C PRO A 492 -0.34 18.48 11.83
N SER A 493 -0.72 19.48 12.61
CA SER A 493 -1.97 19.49 13.39
C SER A 493 -3.23 19.28 12.54
N SER A 494 -3.24 19.77 11.29
CA SER A 494 -4.30 19.54 10.30
C SER A 494 -4.46 18.08 9.88
N CYS A 495 -3.45 17.24 10.09
CA CYS A 495 -3.47 15.81 9.81
C CYS A 495 -3.74 14.98 11.08
N VAL A 496 -4.00 15.61 12.22
CA VAL A 496 -4.29 14.94 13.50
C VAL A 496 -5.78 14.97 13.78
N HIS A 497 -6.34 13.78 14.00
CA HIS A 497 -7.74 13.53 14.26
C HIS A 497 -7.87 12.90 15.65
N VAL A 498 -8.25 13.70 16.63
CA VAL A 498 -8.48 13.28 18.02
C VAL A 498 -9.93 12.82 18.15
N LEU A 499 -10.11 11.51 18.33
CA LEU A 499 -11.39 10.86 18.59
C LEU A 499 -11.65 10.84 20.09
N GLY A 500 -12.82 11.32 20.51
CA GLY A 500 -13.27 11.23 21.89
C GLY A 500 -14.79 11.23 21.98
N ILE A 501 -15.31 10.50 22.96
CA ILE A 501 -16.75 10.50 23.26
C ILE A 501 -17.03 11.63 24.24
N SER A 502 -18.00 12.49 23.93
CA SER A 502 -18.53 13.53 24.82
C SER A 502 -20.03 13.60 24.65
N ASP A 503 -20.77 13.70 25.75
CA ASP A 503 -22.23 13.93 25.71
C ASP A 503 -23.00 12.91 24.84
N ASP A 504 -22.61 11.63 24.90
CA ASP A 504 -23.16 10.55 24.07
C ASP A 504 -23.02 10.79 22.55
N GLU A 505 -22.00 11.53 22.11
CA GLU A 505 -21.63 11.73 20.71
C GLU A 505 -20.14 11.47 20.48
N LEU A 506 -19.78 10.98 19.28
CA LEU A 506 -18.38 10.91 18.86
C LEU A 506 -17.93 12.26 18.31
N ALA A 507 -16.95 12.89 18.97
CA ALA A 507 -16.28 14.07 18.47
C ALA A 507 -14.96 13.69 17.78
N ILE A 508 -14.76 14.18 16.55
CA ILE A 508 -13.46 14.19 15.86
C ILE A 508 -12.98 15.65 15.82
N THR A 509 -11.86 15.93 16.48
CA THR A 509 -11.29 17.29 16.54
C THR A 509 -9.83 17.28 16.15
N SER A 510 -9.31 18.42 15.69
CA SER A 510 -7.87 18.61 15.50
C SER A 510 -7.30 19.46 16.63
N PRO A 511 -6.04 19.26 17.04
CA PRO A 511 -5.39 20.09 18.04
C PRO A 511 -5.37 21.57 17.60
N PRO A 512 -5.73 22.52 18.49
CA PRO A 512 -5.74 23.96 18.16
C PRO A 512 -4.33 24.58 18.16
N PHE A 513 -3.29 23.75 18.16
CA PHE A 513 -1.88 24.14 18.16
C PHE A 513 -1.10 23.18 17.25
N GLU A 514 0.02 23.66 16.71
CA GLU A 514 0.85 22.82 15.84
C GLU A 514 1.46 21.64 16.63
N THR A 515 1.29 20.45 16.09
CA THR A 515 1.83 19.20 16.64
C THR A 515 3.19 18.87 16.04
N PHE A 516 3.48 19.29 14.80
CA PHE A 516 4.75 19.01 14.14
C PHE A 516 5.94 19.59 14.91
N GLY A 517 6.77 18.72 15.48
CA GLY A 517 7.88 19.09 16.36
C GLY A 517 7.45 19.60 17.74
N GLY A 518 6.17 19.58 18.06
CA GLY A 518 5.57 20.10 19.28
C GLY A 518 5.94 19.33 20.56
N ASP A 519 5.49 19.87 21.69
CA ASP A 519 5.74 19.28 23.01
C ASP A 519 4.85 18.05 23.27
N VAL A 520 5.50 16.93 23.59
CA VAL A 520 4.83 15.63 23.76
C VAL A 520 3.88 15.65 24.96
N GLN A 521 4.23 16.35 26.05
CA GLN A 521 3.37 16.44 27.23
C GLN A 521 2.11 17.25 26.94
N ARG A 522 2.23 18.36 26.21
CA ARG A 522 1.08 19.17 25.76
C ARG A 522 0.18 18.36 24.82
N ILE A 523 0.74 17.63 23.87
CA ILE A 523 -0.02 16.73 22.98
C ILE A 523 -0.75 15.67 23.81
N ALA A 524 -0.03 14.98 24.71
CA ALA A 524 -0.61 13.96 25.57
C ALA A 524 -1.73 14.52 26.44
N SER A 525 -1.55 15.70 27.02
CA SER A 525 -2.55 16.37 27.87
C SER A 525 -3.79 16.76 27.06
N TYR A 526 -3.64 17.24 25.83
CA TYR A 526 -4.78 17.56 24.98
C TYR A 526 -5.57 16.30 24.58
N VAL A 527 -4.87 15.21 24.26
CA VAL A 527 -5.47 13.97 23.76
C VAL A 527 -6.09 13.15 24.90
N PHE A 528 -5.45 13.10 26.06
CA PHE A 528 -5.80 12.18 27.16
C PHE A 528 -6.16 12.87 28.48
N GLY A 529 -5.83 14.16 28.65
CA GLY A 529 -5.82 14.82 29.95
C GLY A 529 -7.19 15.18 30.52
N ASP A 530 -8.25 15.25 29.71
CA ASP A 530 -9.47 15.97 30.11
C ASP A 530 -10.80 15.23 29.96
N ARG A 531 -10.80 13.91 29.67
CA ARG A 531 -12.06 13.17 29.51
C ARG A 531 -12.08 11.86 30.29
N ALA A 532 -12.68 11.93 31.49
CA ALA A 532 -13.41 10.84 32.13
C ALA A 532 -12.64 9.54 32.48
N VAL A 533 -11.32 9.61 32.71
CA VAL A 533 -10.62 8.49 33.35
C VAL A 533 -10.72 8.68 34.86
N SER A 534 -11.35 7.72 35.56
CA SER A 534 -11.29 7.64 37.01
C SER A 534 -9.83 7.70 37.43
N LYS A 535 -9.40 8.74 38.13
CA LYS A 535 -8.02 8.87 38.60
C LYS A 535 -7.87 8.03 39.88
N PRO A 536 -7.32 6.80 39.83
CA PRO A 536 -7.37 5.91 40.99
C PRO A 536 -6.53 6.45 42.15
N HIS A 537 -5.47 7.21 41.85
CA HIS A 537 -4.69 7.93 42.85
C HIS A 537 -5.52 9.01 43.55
N GLU A 538 -6.45 9.70 42.86
CA GLU A 538 -7.34 10.66 43.52
C GLU A 538 -8.31 9.98 44.47
N SER A 539 -8.89 8.84 44.08
CA SER A 539 -9.72 8.03 44.98
C SER A 539 -8.91 7.58 46.20
N TRP A 540 -7.69 7.09 46.00
CA TRP A 540 -6.80 6.67 47.08
C TRP A 540 -6.40 7.83 48.01
N LEU A 541 -6.11 9.02 47.47
CA LEU A 541 -5.84 10.22 48.26
C LEU A 541 -7.07 10.68 49.05
N ARG A 542 -8.27 10.56 48.48
CA ARG A 542 -9.53 10.83 49.18
C ARG A 542 -9.76 9.84 50.33
N GLU A 543 -9.51 8.55 50.11
CA GLU A 543 -9.61 7.52 51.17
C GLU A 543 -8.62 7.79 52.32
N LEU A 544 -7.38 8.15 52.02
CA LEU A 544 -6.38 8.55 53.02
C LEU A 544 -6.78 9.82 53.78
N LEU A 545 -7.32 10.82 53.09
CA LEU A 545 -7.85 12.03 53.71
C LEU A 545 -9.04 11.74 54.62
N GLU A 546 -9.91 10.80 54.23
CA GLU A 546 -11.04 10.36 55.08
C GLU A 546 -10.56 9.58 56.31
N GLU A 547 -9.51 8.76 56.18
CA GLU A 547 -8.95 7.95 57.28
C GLU A 547 -8.17 8.81 58.29
N HIS A 548 -7.37 9.77 57.81
CA HIS A 548 -6.46 10.59 58.63
C HIS A 548 -6.95 12.03 58.84
N GLY A 549 -8.08 12.42 58.27
CA GLY A 549 -8.83 13.63 58.62
C GLY A 549 -8.23 14.99 58.21
N SER A 550 -6.97 15.07 57.77
CA SER A 550 -6.38 16.32 57.23
C SER A 550 -5.25 16.06 56.23
N ALA A 551 -5.02 17.03 55.35
CA ALA A 551 -3.90 16.96 54.40
C ALA A 551 -2.54 16.93 55.12
N GLU A 552 -2.38 17.67 56.23
CA GLU A 552 -1.12 17.71 56.99
C GLU A 552 -0.75 16.36 57.57
N GLU A 553 -1.72 15.62 58.12
CA GLU A 553 -1.49 14.28 58.65
C GLU A 553 -1.10 13.29 57.55
N VAL A 554 -1.79 13.33 56.39
CA VAL A 554 -1.46 12.47 55.25
C VAL A 554 -0.08 12.80 54.66
N ILE A 555 0.27 14.08 54.52
CA ILE A 555 1.59 14.51 54.04
C ILE A 555 2.70 14.06 55.00
N ALA A 556 2.50 14.23 56.31
CA ALA A 556 3.46 13.77 57.32
C ALA A 556 3.62 12.24 57.34
N LEU A 557 2.55 11.50 57.01
CA LEU A 557 2.55 10.04 56.96
C LEU A 557 3.28 9.50 55.72
N LEU A 558 3.21 10.22 54.60
CA LEU A 558 3.89 9.88 53.34
C LEU A 558 5.34 10.40 53.28
N ASP A 559 5.66 11.47 54.01
CA ASP A 559 7.02 12.03 54.19
C ASP A 559 7.83 12.14 52.88
N GLU A 560 8.87 11.32 52.68
CA GLU A 560 9.72 11.36 51.47
C GLU A 560 9.09 10.68 50.24
N GLU A 561 7.94 10.01 50.39
CA GLU A 561 7.26 9.27 49.30
C GLU A 561 6.24 10.13 48.52
N ILE A 562 6.10 11.43 48.85
CA ILE A 562 5.15 12.35 48.22
C ILE A 562 5.84 13.39 47.33
N ASN A 563 5.22 13.74 46.20
CA ASN A 563 5.70 14.81 45.32
C ASN A 563 4.92 16.13 45.56
N GLU A 564 5.46 17.25 45.05
CA GLU A 564 4.84 18.58 45.23
C GLU A 564 3.42 18.67 44.66
N GLU A 565 3.12 17.95 43.56
CA GLU A 565 1.80 17.94 42.93
C GLU A 565 0.75 17.29 43.85
N ILE A 566 1.08 16.17 44.50
CA ILE A 566 0.20 15.50 45.45
C ILE A 566 0.03 16.35 46.71
N ILE A 567 1.05 17.08 47.17
CA ILE A 567 0.92 18.02 48.31
C ILE A 567 -0.11 19.10 47.97
N ILE A 568 0.01 19.73 46.79
CA ILE A 568 -0.93 20.75 46.32
C ILE A 568 -2.34 20.17 46.20
N GLN A 569 -2.45 18.96 45.65
CA GLN A 569 -3.71 18.26 45.46
C GLN A 569 -4.39 17.90 46.79
N LEU A 570 -3.66 17.34 47.75
CA LEU A 570 -4.17 17.01 49.09
C LEU A 570 -4.70 18.26 49.81
N HIS A 571 -3.94 19.35 49.81
CA HIS A 571 -4.43 20.61 50.37
C HIS A 571 -5.64 21.16 49.62
N ALA A 572 -5.71 21.01 48.30
CA ALA A 572 -6.88 21.43 47.53
C ALA A 572 -8.11 20.56 47.82
N MET A 573 -7.94 19.24 47.99
CA MET A 573 -8.98 18.28 48.35
C MET A 573 -9.52 18.55 49.76
N ASP A 574 -8.64 18.68 50.76
CA ASP A 574 -8.98 18.95 52.16
C ASP A 574 -9.76 20.27 52.33
N ASN A 575 -9.38 21.29 51.55
CA ASN A 575 -10.09 22.57 51.51
C ASN A 575 -11.37 22.58 50.66
N GLY A 576 -11.78 21.45 50.09
CA GLY A 576 -12.98 21.35 49.24
C GLY A 576 -12.88 22.11 47.92
N LYS A 577 -11.67 22.35 47.41
CA LYS A 577 -11.38 23.11 46.18
C LYS A 577 -10.97 22.22 45.00
N TRP A 578 -11.06 20.90 45.16
CA TRP A 578 -10.69 19.91 44.14
C TRP A 578 -11.93 19.15 43.65
N PHE A 579 -12.40 19.51 42.45
CA PHE A 579 -13.61 18.99 41.84
C PHE A 579 -13.34 17.82 40.91
#